data_AF-A0A447UWE8-F1
#
_entry.id   AF-A0A447UWE8-F1
#
_cell.length_a   1.000
_cell.length_b   1.000
_cell.length_c   1.000
_cell.angle_alpha   90.00
_cell.angle_beta   90.00
_cell.angle_gamma   90.00
#
_symmetry.space_group_name_H-M   'P 1'
#
loop_
_entity.id
_entity.type
_entity.pdbx_description
1 polymer ?
#
loop_
_entity_poly.entity_id
_entity_poly.type
_entity_poly.pdbx_seq_one_letter_code
_entity_poly.pdbx_strand_id
1 'polypeptide(L)' 'MPVGETLLVIADDPATTRDIPGFCRFMEHELLASETDALPYRYLLRKSH' A
#
# COMPACT_ATOMS: atom_id res chain seq x y z
N MET A 1 9.38 6.30 9.36
CA MET A 1 8.97 7.08 8.18
C MET A 1 8.41 8.41 8.63
N PRO A 2 9.05 9.53 8.30
CA PRO A 2 8.45 10.85 8.37
C PRO A 2 7.08 10.90 7.68
N VAL A 3 6.23 11.80 8.18
CA VAL A 3 4.97 12.16 7.52
C VAL A 3 5.26 12.73 6.14
N GLY A 4 4.45 12.33 5.15
CA GLY A 4 4.60 12.71 3.75
C GLY A 4 5.56 11.83 2.95
N GLU A 5 6.28 10.91 3.60
CA GLU A 5 7.15 9.95 2.90
C GLU A 5 6.31 8.87 2.20
N THR A 6 6.78 8.46 1.02
CA THR A 6 6.19 7.37 0.24
C THR A 6 6.91 6.06 0.51
N LEU A 7 6.13 5.00 0.72
CA LEU A 7 6.58 3.62 0.86
C LEU A 7 6.12 2.82 -0.37
N LEU A 8 7.05 2.10 -1.00
CA LEU A 8 6.73 1.06 -1.97
C LEU A 8 6.74 -0.30 -1.28
N VAL A 9 5.61 -1.00 -1.32
CA VAL A 9 5.46 -2.38 -0.84
C VAL A 9 5.39 -3.30 -2.05
N ILE A 10 6.21 -4.36 -2.04
CA ILE A 10 6.20 -5.41 -3.05
C ILE A 10 5.79 -6.70 -2.34
N ALA A 11 4.78 -7.38 -2.86
CA ALA A 11 4.27 -8.61 -2.25
C ALA A 11 3.79 -9.60 -3.32
N ASP A 12 3.82 -10.88 -3.01
CA ASP A 12 3.31 -11.96 -3.85
C ASP A 12 2.10 -12.69 -3.23
N ASP A 13 1.79 -12.40 -1.97
CA ASP A 13 0.64 -12.95 -1.25
C ASP A 13 -0.69 -12.32 -1.74
N PRO A 14 -1.65 -13.12 -2.24
CA PRO A 14 -2.99 -12.67 -2.62
C PRO A 14 -3.75 -11.91 -1.52
N ALA A 15 -3.49 -12.17 -0.24
CA ALA A 15 -4.14 -11.48 0.87
C ALA A 15 -3.87 -9.95 0.85
N THR A 16 -2.68 -9.55 0.39
CA THR A 16 -2.26 -8.14 0.35
C THR A 16 -3.14 -7.25 -0.53
N THR A 17 -3.85 -7.82 -1.50
CA THR A 17 -4.81 -7.10 -2.36
C THR A 17 -5.98 -6.50 -1.58
N ARG A 18 -6.28 -7.05 -0.40
CA ARG A 18 -7.33 -6.55 0.51
C ARG A 18 -6.72 -5.88 1.74
N ASP A 19 -5.65 -6.47 2.28
CA ASP A 19 -5.06 -6.01 3.53
C ASP A 19 -4.37 -4.66 3.41
N ILE A 20 -3.67 -4.37 2.30
CA ILE A 20 -2.97 -3.09 2.13
C ILE A 20 -3.95 -1.93 1.91
N PRO A 21 -4.96 -2.02 1.01
CA PRO A 21 -5.99 -0.98 0.93
C PRO A 21 -6.77 -0.80 2.24
N GLY A 22 -7.05 -1.91 2.93
CA GLY A 22 -7.68 -1.89 4.26
C GLY A 22 -6.82 -1.14 5.28
N PHE A 23 -5.53 -1.49 5.38
CA PHE A 23 -4.56 -0.83 6.25
C PHE A 23 -4.48 0.68 5.97
N CYS A 24 -4.36 1.08 4.70
CA CYS A 24 -4.33 2.50 4.34
C CYS A 24 -5.61 3.22 4.78
N ARG A 25 -6.78 2.61 4.58
CA ARG A 25 -8.06 3.19 5.02
C ARG A 25 -8.20 3.30 6.54
N PHE A 26 -7.79 2.26 7.29
CA PHE A 26 -7.90 2.23 8.75
C PHE A 26 -6.89 3.13 9.45
N MET A 27 -5.68 3.22 8.90
CA MET A 27 -4.59 4.05 9.44
C MET A 27 -4.53 5.42 8.75
N GLU A 28 -5.58 5.83 8.04
CA GLU A 28 -5.69 7.12 7.31
C GLU A 28 -4.46 7.47 6.46
N HIS A 29 -3.73 6.46 5.97
CA HIS A 29 -2.65 6.61 5.01
C HIS A 29 -3.23 6.68 3.59
N GLU A 30 -2.51 7.35 2.71
CA GLU A 30 -2.95 7.50 1.34
C GLU A 30 -2.37 6.40 0.47
N LEU A 31 -3.22 5.61 -0.18
CA LEU A 31 -2.79 4.66 -1.20
C LEU A 31 -2.70 5.39 -2.54
N LEU A 32 -1.47 5.66 -2.98
CA LEU A 32 -1.18 6.41 -4.21
C LEU A 32 -1.30 5.55 -5.47
N ALA A 33 -0.84 4.29 -5.40
CA ALA A 33 -0.89 3.36 -6.51
C ALA A 33 -1.02 1.91 -6.03
N SER A 34 -1.68 1.08 -6.82
CA SER A 34 -1.83 -0.36 -6.58
C SER A 34 -1.81 -1.10 -7.91
N GLU A 35 -0.82 -1.96 -8.10
CA GLU A 35 -0.68 -2.84 -9.26
C GLU A 35 -0.90 -4.28 -8.76
N THR A 36 -2.08 -4.83 -9.04
CA THR A 36 -2.49 -6.17 -8.57
C THR A 36 -2.85 -7.14 -9.69
N ASP A 37 -2.65 -6.74 -10.95
CA ASP A 37 -3.02 -7.55 -12.12
C ASP A 37 -2.04 -8.70 -12.39
N ALA A 38 -0.79 -8.54 -11.96
CA ALA A 38 0.27 -9.53 -12.10
C ALA A 38 1.19 -9.53 -10.88
N LEU A 39 1.83 -10.67 -10.63
CA LEU A 39 2.83 -10.81 -9.57
C LEU A 39 4.21 -10.28 -10.03
N PRO A 40 5.00 -9.71 -9.10
CA PRO A 40 4.62 -9.36 -7.74
C PRO A 40 3.74 -8.11 -7.72
N TYR A 41 2.78 -8.08 -6.80
CA TYR A 41 1.95 -6.92 -6.54
C TYR A 41 2.79 -5.76 -6.02
N ARG A 42 2.38 -4.53 -6.37
CA ARG A 42 3.08 -3.31 -5.98
C ARG A 42 2.08 -2.31 -5.43
N TYR A 43 2.39 -1.77 -4.26
CA TYR A 43 1.56 -0.76 -3.60
C TYR A 43 2.42 0.42 -3.22
N LEU A 44 2.06 1.60 -3.72
CA LEU A 44 2.71 2.85 -3.33
C LEU A 44 1.77 3.57 -2.37
N LEU A 45 2.23 3.85 -1.17
CA LEU A 45 1.45 4.54 -0.15
C LEU A 45 2.23 5.71 0.45
N ARG A 46 1.53 6.75 0.89
CA ARG A 46 2.10 7.91 1.55
C ARG A 46 1.62 7.96 3.00
N LYS A 47 2.57 8.08 3.93
CA LYS A 47 2.27 8.17 5.35
C LYS A 47 1.68 9.54 5.68
N SER A 48 0.48 9.56 6.26
CA SER A 48 -0.24 10.81 6.58
C SER A 48 0.03 11.37 7.98
N HIS A 49 0.49 10.55 8.93
CA HIS A 49 0.75 10.94 10.33
C HIS A 49 1.71 9.95 11.03
#